data_AF-A0A485LK34-F1
#
_entry.id   AF-A0A485LK34-F1
#
_cell.length_a   1.000
_cell.length_b   1.000
_cell.length_c   1.000
_cell.angle_alpha   90.00
_cell.angle_beta   90.00
_cell.angle_gamma   90.00
#
_symmetry.space_group_name_H-M   'P 1'
#
loop_
_entity.id
_entity.type
_entity.pdbx_description
1 polymer ?
#
loop_
_entity_poly.entity_id
_entity_poly.type
_entity_poly.pdbx_seq_one_letter_code
_entity_poly.pdbx_strand_id
1 'polypeptide(L)'
;MWSDKILTPLVTNPTRNPYDVREICDPTCNDYGMAKTGVYLNQSHVQAMLGVHKPYAWNNATVGMAFAFDAGKSVALLEPEILAAGVRVLLNVHGTCALTTLATPRNSRGRDAHEYESR
;
A
#
# COMPACT_ATOMS: atom_id res chain seq x y z
N MET A 1 -17.10 -4.97 -14.07
CA MET A 1 -16.01 -4.05 -14.44
C MET A 1 -14.89 -4.88 -15.09
N TRP A 2 -13.95 -4.31 -15.86
CA TRP A 2 -12.87 -5.10 -16.51
C TRP A 2 -11.94 -5.78 -15.49
N SER A 3 -11.76 -5.12 -14.33
CA SER A 3 -11.03 -5.63 -13.17
C SER A 3 -11.59 -6.97 -12.67
N ASP A 4 -12.91 -7.13 -12.62
CA ASP A 4 -13.55 -8.34 -12.08
C ASP A 4 -13.32 -9.57 -12.97
N LYS A 5 -13.07 -9.36 -14.26
CA LYS A 5 -12.85 -10.43 -15.23
C LYS A 5 -11.38 -10.82 -15.40
N ILE A 6 -10.46 -9.91 -15.08
CA ILE A 6 -9.02 -10.09 -15.35
C ILE A 6 -8.21 -10.12 -14.05
N LEU A 7 -8.40 -9.12 -13.19
CA LEU A 7 -7.62 -8.98 -11.95
C LEU A 7 -8.11 -9.95 -10.88
N THR A 8 -9.43 -10.09 -10.71
CA THR A 8 -9.99 -10.97 -9.66
C THR A 8 -9.52 -12.42 -9.82
N PRO A 9 -9.65 -13.08 -11.00
CA PRO A 9 -9.19 -14.47 -11.14
C PRO A 9 -7.69 -14.63 -10.90
N LEU A 10 -6.89 -13.62 -11.29
CA LEU A 10 -5.44 -13.63 -11.12
C LEU A 10 -5.04 -13.67 -9.63
N VAL A 11 -5.82 -13.02 -8.75
CA VAL A 11 -5.47 -12.85 -7.33
C VAL A 11 -6.27 -13.72 -6.36
N THR A 12 -7.36 -14.35 -6.80
CA THR A 12 -8.18 -15.22 -5.94
C THR A 12 -7.97 -16.71 -6.19
N ASN A 13 -7.38 -17.12 -7.33
CA ASN A 13 -7.18 -18.53 -7.65
C ASN A 13 -5.80 -18.80 -8.31
N PRO A 14 -4.75 -19.13 -7.53
CA PRO A 14 -4.74 -19.22 -6.07
C PRO A 14 -4.82 -17.84 -5.41
N THR A 15 -5.21 -17.78 -4.13
CA THR A 15 -5.25 -16.51 -3.39
C THR A 15 -3.83 -15.95 -3.27
N ARG A 16 -3.64 -14.67 -3.62
CA ARG A 16 -2.34 -13.98 -3.62
C ARG A 16 -2.33 -12.79 -2.68
N ASN A 17 -1.14 -12.44 -2.20
CA ASN A 17 -0.97 -11.32 -1.29
C ASN A 17 -1.26 -10.01 -2.04
N PRO A 18 -2.16 -9.13 -1.54
CA PRO A 18 -2.48 -7.88 -2.22
C PRO A 18 -1.29 -6.91 -2.31
N TYR A 19 -0.29 -7.07 -1.42
CA TYR A 19 0.94 -6.27 -1.42
C TYR A 19 2.02 -6.82 -2.35
N ASP A 20 1.97 -8.11 -2.69
CA ASP A 20 2.85 -8.76 -3.67
C ASP A 20 2.12 -9.91 -4.37
N VAL A 21 1.63 -9.67 -5.59
CA VAL A 21 0.90 -10.67 -6.39
C VAL A 21 1.74 -11.89 -6.74
N ARG A 22 3.07 -11.86 -6.59
CA ARG A 22 3.91 -13.05 -6.80
C ARG A 22 3.75 -14.04 -5.66
N GLU A 23 3.41 -13.56 -4.47
CA GLU A 23 3.26 -14.35 -3.26
C GLU A 23 1.87 -15.01 -3.22
N ILE A 24 1.86 -16.34 -3.19
CA ILE A 24 0.66 -17.13 -2.99
C ILE A 24 0.42 -17.25 -1.48
N CYS A 25 -0.80 -16.98 -1.04
CA CYS A 25 -1.21 -17.15 0.34
C CYS A 25 -1.57 -18.62 0.59
N ASP A 26 -0.85 -19.27 1.51
CA ASP A 26 -1.11 -20.66 1.89
C ASP A 26 -0.67 -20.91 3.36
N PRO A 27 -1.59 -21.15 4.31
CA PRO A 27 -3.05 -20.95 4.25
C PRO A 27 -3.45 -19.46 4.42
N THR A 28 -2.52 -18.63 4.89
CA THR A 28 -2.69 -17.18 5.10
C THR A 28 -1.55 -16.45 4.42
N CYS A 29 -1.78 -15.21 3.99
CA CYS A 29 -0.72 -14.38 3.40
C CYS A 29 0.36 -14.06 4.43
N ASN A 30 1.59 -13.81 3.96
CA ASN A 30 2.64 -13.29 4.83
C ASN A 30 2.19 -11.97 5.45
N ASP A 31 2.31 -11.88 6.77
CA ASP A 31 1.96 -10.70 7.54
C ASP A 31 3.13 -9.70 7.60
N TYR A 32 4.26 -9.97 6.94
CA TYR A 32 5.48 -9.16 6.95
C TYR A 32 6.00 -8.83 8.36
N GLY A 33 5.78 -9.74 9.33
CA GLY A 33 6.24 -9.58 10.72
C GLY A 33 5.32 -8.74 11.59
N MET A 34 4.10 -8.46 11.12
CA MET A 34 3.17 -7.60 11.84
C MET A 34 2.69 -8.20 13.16
N ALA A 35 2.44 -9.51 13.22
CA ALA A 35 2.09 -10.21 14.45
C ALA A 35 3.24 -10.16 15.48
N LYS A 36 4.48 -10.37 15.04
CA LYS A 36 5.67 -10.28 15.90
C LYS A 36 5.84 -8.87 16.47
N THR A 37 5.63 -7.86 15.65
CA THR A 37 5.64 -6.45 16.07
C THR A 37 4.56 -6.19 17.12
N GLY A 38 3.36 -6.73 16.91
CA GLY A 38 2.26 -6.63 17.87
C GLY A 38 2.58 -7.26 19.23
N VAL A 39 3.24 -8.43 19.25
CA VAL A 39 3.70 -9.06 20.50
C VAL A 39 4.73 -8.18 21.21
N TYR A 40 5.74 -7.72 20.48
CA TYR A 40 6.84 -6.93 21.05
C TYR A 40 6.36 -5.59 21.64
N LEU A 41 5.59 -4.81 20.87
CA LEU A 41 5.12 -3.48 21.29
C LEU A 41 4.08 -3.54 22.42
N ASN A 42 3.50 -4.71 22.69
CA ASN A 42 2.57 -4.92 23.80
C ASN A 42 3.22 -5.49 25.07
N GLN A 43 4.54 -5.67 25.10
CA GLN A 43 5.25 -6.03 26.32
C GLN A 43 5.27 -4.83 27.29
N SER A 44 4.97 -5.08 28.56
CA SER A 44 4.86 -4.03 29.58
C SER A 44 6.13 -3.18 29.73
N HIS A 45 7.31 -3.80 29.66
CA HIS A 45 8.58 -3.08 29.73
C HIS A 45 8.83 -2.22 28.49
N VAL A 46 8.43 -2.68 27.29
CA VAL A 46 8.53 -1.88 26.06
C VAL A 46 7.60 -0.68 26.13
N GLN A 47 6.35 -0.88 26.57
CA GLN A 47 5.39 0.22 26.75
C GLN A 47 5.85 1.24 27.79
N ALA A 48 6.41 0.76 28.91
CA ALA A 48 6.96 1.62 29.96
C ALA A 48 8.15 2.45 29.44
N MET A 49 9.06 1.84 28.67
CA MET A 49 10.18 2.55 28.04
C MET A 49 9.72 3.61 27.03
N LEU A 50 8.63 3.36 26.30
CA LEU A 50 8.06 4.31 25.35
C LEU A 50 7.12 5.35 26.01
N GLY A 51 6.82 5.20 27.31
CA GLY A 51 5.88 6.08 28.03
C GLY A 51 4.42 5.98 27.55
N VAL A 52 4.03 4.85 26.94
CA VAL A 52 2.68 4.65 26.39
C VAL A 52 1.82 3.80 27.33
N HIS A 53 0.54 4.17 27.45
CA HIS A 53 -0.43 3.51 28.33
C HIS A 53 -1.61 2.96 27.53
N LYS A 54 -1.35 2.44 26.33
CA LYS A 54 -2.36 1.88 25.44
C LYS A 54 -1.82 0.66 24.70
N PRO A 55 -2.67 -0.35 24.39
CA PRO A 55 -2.26 -1.46 23.57
C PRO A 55 -1.95 -0.99 22.14
N TYR A 56 -0.93 -1.58 21.57
CA TYR A 56 -0.62 -1.44 20.15
C TYR A 56 -1.57 -2.31 19.32
N ALA A 57 -2.12 -1.71 18.27
CA ALA A 57 -2.81 -2.37 17.18
C ALA A 57 -2.25 -1.84 15.86
N TRP A 58 -2.06 -2.72 14.88
CA TRP A 58 -1.50 -2.35 13.57
C TRP A 58 -2.34 -1.30 12.85
N ASN A 59 -3.66 -1.48 12.89
CA ASN A 59 -4.62 -0.58 12.28
C ASN A 59 -5.84 -0.41 13.20
N ASN A 60 -6.59 0.67 12.98
CA ASN A 60 -7.86 0.92 13.65
C ASN A 60 -8.99 0.82 12.62
N ALA A 61 -9.78 -0.26 12.71
CA ALA A 61 -10.88 -0.50 11.77
C ALA A 61 -11.96 0.59 11.82
N THR A 62 -12.23 1.16 13.00
CA THR A 62 -13.20 2.25 13.17
C THR A 62 -12.77 3.50 12.39
N VAL A 63 -11.49 3.87 12.50
CA VAL A 63 -10.93 4.98 11.71
C VAL A 63 -10.98 4.65 10.23
N GLY A 64 -10.62 3.43 9.82
CA GLY A 64 -10.70 2.99 8.43
C GLY A 64 -12.10 3.14 7.84
N MET A 65 -13.14 2.70 8.57
CA MET A 65 -14.53 2.84 8.12
C MET A 65 -15.01 4.30 8.09
N ALA A 66 -14.57 5.14 9.03
CA ALA A 66 -14.92 6.56 9.02
C ALA A 66 -14.41 7.28 7.75
N PHE A 67 -13.30 6.80 7.16
CA PHE A 67 -12.70 7.34 5.93
C PHE A 67 -13.19 6.67 4.64
N ALA A 68 -14.16 5.74 4.71
CA ALA A 68 -14.63 5.00 3.53
C ALA A 68 -15.15 5.92 2.40
N PHE A 69 -15.77 7.06 2.74
CA PHE A 69 -16.25 8.03 1.75
C PHE A 69 -15.15 8.90 1.16
N ASP A 70 -14.05 9.13 1.89
CA ASP A 70 -12.91 9.90 1.39
C ASP A 70 -12.08 9.12 0.39
N ALA A 71 -12.15 7.78 0.40
CA ALA A 71 -11.50 6.94 -0.60
C ALA A 71 -11.95 7.26 -2.05
N GLY A 72 -13.14 7.82 -2.24
CA GLY A 72 -13.64 8.25 -3.56
C GLY A 72 -13.16 9.64 -3.99
N LYS A 73 -12.49 10.39 -3.12
CA LYS A 73 -12.00 11.74 -3.42
C LYS A 73 -10.57 11.67 -3.96
N SER A 74 -10.32 12.33 -5.08
CA SER A 74 -8.98 12.41 -5.65
C SER A 74 -8.19 13.57 -5.04
N VAL A 75 -7.12 13.25 -4.32
CA VAL A 75 -6.14 14.25 -3.86
C VAL A 75 -5.23 14.74 -4.98
N ALA A 76 -5.22 14.09 -6.15
CA ALA A 76 -4.42 14.49 -7.30
C ALA A 76 -4.79 15.90 -7.81
N LEU A 77 -6.00 16.37 -7.50
CA LEU A 77 -6.43 17.74 -7.82
C LEU A 77 -5.62 18.83 -7.10
N LEU A 78 -4.90 18.47 -6.02
CA LEU A 78 -4.04 19.39 -5.28
C LEU A 78 -2.63 19.50 -5.88
N GLU A 79 -2.22 18.54 -6.72
CA GLU A 79 -0.87 18.49 -7.28
C GLU A 79 -0.50 19.76 -8.07
N PRO A 80 -1.36 20.36 -8.92
CA PRO A 80 -0.98 21.54 -9.69
C PRO A 80 -0.57 22.73 -8.82
N GLU A 81 -1.30 22.99 -7.73
CA GLU A 81 -1.02 24.10 -6.82
C GLU A 81 0.29 23.85 -6.04
N ILE A 82 0.51 22.61 -5.59
CA ILE A 82 1.73 22.20 -4.88
C ILE A 82 2.96 22.39 -5.77
N LEU A 83 2.88 21.95 -7.04
CA LEU A 83 3.97 22.08 -7.99
C LEU A 83 4.21 23.55 -8.39
N ALA A 84 3.15 24.34 -8.56
CA ALA A 84 3.26 25.77 -8.87
C ALA A 84 3.92 26.58 -7.73
N ALA A 85 3.77 26.15 -6.48
CA ALA A 85 4.45 26.72 -5.33
C ALA A 85 5.95 26.36 -5.27
N GLY A 86 6.48 25.59 -6.22
CA GLY A 86 7.88 25.18 -6.29
C GLY A 86 8.24 24.00 -5.38
N VAL A 87 7.24 23.29 -4.85
CA VAL A 87 7.47 22.11 -4.02
C VAL A 87 7.89 20.94 -4.91
N ARG A 88 9.03 20.32 -4.58
CA ARG A 88 9.49 19.10 -5.25
C ARG A 88 8.74 17.88 -4.72
N VAL A 89 8.02 17.19 -5.58
CA VAL A 89 7.24 15.99 -5.24
C VAL A 89 7.91 14.76 -5.84
N LEU A 90 8.12 13.72 -5.03
CA LEU A 90 8.55 12.39 -5.48
C LEU A 90 7.40 11.41 -5.29
N LEU A 91 6.83 10.93 -6.40
CA LEU A 91 5.92 9.80 -6.42
C LEU A 91 6.72 8.53 -6.70
N ASN A 92 7.03 7.78 -5.65
CA ASN A 92 7.73 6.52 -5.79
C ASN A 92 6.77 5.34 -5.63
N VAL A 93 6.70 4.53 -6.67
CA VAL A 93 5.86 3.35 -6.72
C VAL A 93 6.80 2.14 -6.72
N HIS A 94 6.99 1.55 -5.55
CA HIS A 94 7.83 0.36 -5.43
C HIS A 94 7.08 -0.89 -5.90
N GLY A 95 7.67 -1.58 -6.88
CA GLY A 95 7.30 -2.91 -7.33
C GLY A 95 6.15 -2.95 -8.34
N THR A 96 6.38 -3.61 -9.48
CA THR A 96 5.35 -3.98 -10.48
C THR A 96 4.34 -5.01 -9.97
N CYS A 97 4.47 -5.43 -8.72
CA CYS A 97 3.79 -6.60 -8.16
C CYS A 97 2.76 -6.24 -7.07
N ALA A 98 2.62 -4.97 -6.65
CA ALA A 98 1.51 -4.58 -5.78
C ALA A 98 0.23 -4.42 -6.61
N LEU A 99 -0.84 -5.11 -6.23
CA LEU A 99 -2.11 -5.06 -6.98
C LEU A 99 -2.72 -3.65 -6.94
N THR A 100 -2.53 -2.93 -5.83
CA THR A 100 -2.96 -1.53 -5.65
C THR A 100 -2.35 -0.59 -6.67
N THR A 101 -1.15 -0.90 -7.18
CA THR A 101 -0.46 -0.13 -8.21
C THR A 101 -0.96 -0.45 -9.62
N LEU A 102 -1.34 -1.70 -9.89
CA LEU A 102 -1.75 -2.19 -11.21
C LEU A 102 -3.14 -1.67 -11.64
N ALA A 103 -3.94 -1.15 -10.71
CA ALA A 103 -5.25 -0.56 -10.98
C ALA A 103 -5.21 0.94 -11.35
N THR A 104 -4.04 1.58 -11.27
CA THR A 104 -3.89 3.01 -11.61
C THR A 104 -3.87 3.18 -13.15
N PRO A 105 -4.75 4.00 -13.76
CA PRO A 105 -4.68 4.23 -15.20
C PRO A 105 -3.34 4.87 -15.57
N ARG A 106 -2.56 4.22 -16.46
CA ARG A 106 -1.42 4.89 -17.10
C ARG A 106 -1.94 6.06 -17.90
N ASN A 107 -1.70 7.28 -17.42
CA ASN A 107 -1.89 8.46 -18.23
C ASN A 107 -0.76 8.48 -19.28
N SER A 108 -1.10 8.16 -20.52
CA SER A 108 -0.20 8.06 -21.66
C SER A 108 0.24 9.44 -22.14
N ARG A 109 1.17 10.07 -21.40
CA ARG A 109 1.95 11.22 -21.91
C ARG A 109 3.19 11.45 -21.04
N GLY A 110 4.27 10.74 -21.37
CA GLY A 110 5.59 10.91 -20.77
C GLY A 110 6.56 9.88 -21.33
N ARG A 111 7.20 10.22 -22.44
CA ARG A 111 8.21 9.43 -23.15
C ARG A 111 9.50 9.33 -22.31
N ASP A 112 10.09 8.14 -22.37
CA ASP A 112 11.52 7.83 -22.40
C ASP A 112 12.42 8.33 -21.27
N ALA A 113 12.80 7.41 -20.38
CA ALA A 113 14.08 7.47 -19.69
C ALA A 113 14.70 6.06 -19.64
N HIS A 114 15.43 5.76 -20.72
CA HIS A 114 16.62 4.92 -20.82
C HIS A 114 16.78 3.71 -19.87
N GLU A 115 16.53 2.53 -20.44
CA GLU A 115 17.48 1.42 -20.55
C GLU A 115 18.86 1.66 -19.89
N TYR A 116 19.14 0.91 -18.82
CA TYR A 116 20.51 0.64 -18.37
C TYR A 116 20.63 -0.85 -18.05
N GLU A 117 20.82 -1.63 -19.10
CA GLU A 117 21.39 -2.98 -19.04
C GLU A 117 22.82 -2.86 -19.60
N SER A 118 23.83 -3.05 -18.74
CA SER A 118 25.19 -3.50 -19.09
C SER A 118 26.13 -3.41 -17.88
N ARG A 119 26.29 -4.53 -17.16
CA ARG A 119 27.56 -5.26 -16.94
C ARG A 119 27.42 -6.31 -15.84
#